data_AF-A0A550HXC1-F1
#
_entry.id   AF-A0A550HXC1-F1
#
_cell.length_a   1.000
_cell.length_b   1.000
_cell.length_c   1.000
_cell.angle_alpha   90.00
_cell.angle_beta   90.00
_cell.angle_gamma   90.00
#
_symmetry.space_group_name_H-M   'P 1'
#
loop_
_entity.id
_entity.type
_entity.pdbx_description
1 polymer ?
#
loop_
_entity_poly.entity_id
_entity_poly.type
_entity_poly.pdbx_seq_one_letter_code
_entity_poly.pdbx_strand_id
1 'polypeptide(L)'
;MHKENQQKLENQICFPIYSVSRLITRAYKPYLDKLDLTYPQYLVLLVLWEDNELSVNKIGKKLLLNTNTLSPLIKRMEKNNLLTRTRSRNDERTVLVSLTEKGRALKNLASSIPQDLLEILINDDVELSDVILLKKTLDSWIDILAKDTESSTEIKKYRIMKALQITKYGDLQNSLQFSEIDKPEISENEILIAVKAAALNPIDYKLAQGHLKEVLDLDLPTGIGYDFSGEVIEKGSAVQDFEIRDEVYGRVPQDYMGTVAEFVAVDSRVIARKPQNISFEKACSLPLAGLTTIQALEKAGIKENDRVLIHAGSGGVGSFAIQYAKAKGAIVYTTTSSTNVEWVKALGADRVIDYKNENYKEIASDLDIVFDTLGEEYTFEAFGIIKEGGRVTSIVGPPDVETAKQMGMEDYQLPEKLSKLKEENSAEYKFTWMQPNAAQLKEIKAMVEDRTIRPIIDLVYPFGDAVKAFEYLATGRAQGKVIVSLAETFENQ
;
A
#
# COMPACT_ATOMS: atom_id res chain seq x y z
N MET A 1 28.19 -1.97 19.03
CA MET A 1 29.55 -2.57 19.04
C MET A 1 30.45 -1.83 20.03
N HIS A 2 31.21 -2.54 20.88
CA HIS A 2 32.22 -1.93 21.77
C HIS A 2 33.26 -1.12 20.97
N LYS A 3 33.67 0.05 21.50
CA LYS A 3 34.62 1.01 20.86
C LYS A 3 35.94 0.36 20.39
N GLU A 4 36.45 -0.65 21.10
CA GLU A 4 37.71 -1.32 20.74
C GLU A 4 37.62 -2.18 19.46
N ASN A 5 36.42 -2.65 19.10
CA ASN A 5 36.25 -3.43 17.87
C ASN A 5 36.12 -2.54 16.62
N GLN A 6 35.87 -1.24 16.74
CA GLN A 6 35.65 -0.36 15.59
C GLN A 6 36.92 -0.08 14.76
N GLN A 7 38.12 -0.35 15.28
CA GLN A 7 39.38 -0.07 14.59
C GLN A 7 39.92 -1.23 13.75
N LYS A 8 39.27 -2.41 13.78
CA LYS A 8 39.71 -3.56 12.99
C LYS A 8 39.38 -3.36 11.51
N LEU A 9 40.26 -3.87 10.65
CA LEU A 9 40.12 -3.78 9.18
C LEU A 9 38.84 -4.44 8.67
N GLU A 10 38.47 -5.59 9.24
CA GLU A 10 37.23 -6.32 8.95
C GLU A 10 35.95 -5.51 9.27
N ASN A 11 36.07 -4.51 10.14
CA ASN A 11 34.98 -3.63 10.54
C ASN A 11 34.98 -2.30 9.76
N GLN A 12 35.91 -2.10 8.81
CA GLN A 12 35.92 -0.93 7.92
C GLN A 12 35.17 -1.24 6.62
N ILE A 13 33.97 -0.68 6.48
CA ILE A 13 33.13 -0.84 5.28
C ILE A 13 33.87 -0.45 3.99
N CYS A 14 34.75 0.56 4.04
CA CYS A 14 35.50 1.02 2.87
C CYS A 14 36.53 0.00 2.36
N PHE A 15 37.02 -0.91 3.21
CA PHE A 15 38.12 -1.80 2.84
C PHE A 15 37.70 -2.91 1.87
N PRO A 16 36.59 -3.66 2.09
CA PRO A 16 36.06 -4.59 1.11
C PRO A 16 35.75 -3.93 -0.23
N ILE A 17 35.12 -2.74 -0.24
CA ILE A 17 34.78 -2.01 -1.47
C ILE A 17 36.02 -1.65 -2.27
N TYR A 18 37.04 -1.10 -1.59
CA TYR A 18 38.32 -0.77 -2.21
C TYR A 18 38.99 -2.03 -2.80
N SER A 19 38.99 -3.12 -2.05
CA SER A 19 39.62 -4.38 -2.46
C SER A 19 38.92 -4.98 -3.68
N VAL A 20 37.60 -5.02 -3.67
CA VAL A 20 36.77 -5.50 -4.80
C VAL A 20 36.96 -4.61 -6.02
N SER A 21 36.91 -3.29 -5.88
CA SER A 21 37.15 -2.34 -6.97
C SER A 21 38.49 -2.58 -7.67
N ARG A 22 39.55 -2.81 -6.87
CA ARG A 22 40.89 -3.13 -7.39
C ARG A 22 40.91 -4.48 -8.12
N LEU A 23 40.26 -5.51 -7.58
CA LEU A 23 40.21 -6.84 -8.20
C LEU A 23 39.39 -6.85 -9.49
N ILE A 24 38.26 -6.16 -9.52
CA ILE A 24 37.45 -5.96 -10.74
C ILE A 24 38.28 -5.24 -11.79
N THR A 25 38.95 -4.14 -11.44
CA THR A 25 39.83 -3.41 -12.38
C THR A 25 40.93 -4.31 -12.95
N ARG A 26 41.45 -5.26 -12.16
CA ARG A 26 42.41 -6.27 -12.63
C ARG A 26 41.77 -7.27 -13.60
N ALA A 27 40.51 -7.64 -13.41
CA ALA A 27 39.77 -8.53 -14.30
C ALA A 27 39.53 -7.92 -15.69
N TYR A 28 39.43 -6.59 -15.81
CA TYR A 28 39.37 -5.89 -17.11
C TYR A 28 40.66 -6.03 -17.94
N LYS A 29 41.81 -6.24 -17.29
CA LYS A 29 43.13 -6.13 -17.93
C LYS A 29 43.33 -7.02 -19.18
N PRO A 30 43.01 -8.33 -19.16
CA PRO A 30 43.22 -9.20 -20.32
C PRO A 30 42.42 -8.78 -21.56
N TYR A 31 41.31 -8.08 -21.36
CA TYR A 31 40.46 -7.56 -22.44
C TYR A 31 40.99 -6.24 -22.97
N LEU A 32 41.33 -5.30 -22.07
CA LEU A 32 41.78 -3.97 -22.44
C LEU A 32 43.21 -3.95 -23.02
N ASP A 33 44.09 -4.86 -22.59
CA ASP A 33 45.44 -5.00 -23.16
C ASP A 33 45.37 -5.33 -24.67
N LYS A 34 44.36 -6.09 -25.12
CA LYS A 34 44.14 -6.40 -26.56
C LYS A 34 43.72 -5.17 -27.37
N LEU A 35 43.15 -4.18 -26.71
CA LEU A 35 42.68 -2.93 -27.32
C LEU A 35 43.69 -1.78 -27.15
N ASP A 36 44.84 -2.02 -26.52
CA ASP A 36 45.81 -0.99 -26.12
C ASP A 36 45.17 0.13 -25.28
N LEU A 37 44.30 -0.27 -24.34
CA LEU A 37 43.57 0.62 -23.44
C LEU A 37 43.91 0.35 -21.97
N THR A 38 43.94 1.42 -21.19
CA THR A 38 43.86 1.34 -19.72
C THR A 38 42.41 1.47 -19.27
N TYR A 39 42.09 0.96 -18.07
CA TYR A 39 40.72 1.05 -17.52
C TYR A 39 40.17 2.50 -17.48
N PRO A 40 40.93 3.52 -17.04
CA PRO A 40 40.45 4.91 -17.12
C PRO A 40 40.19 5.40 -18.56
N GLN A 41 40.99 4.97 -19.55
CA GLN A 41 40.75 5.34 -20.95
C GLN A 41 39.47 4.68 -21.47
N TYR A 42 39.24 3.42 -21.09
CA TYR A 42 38.02 2.69 -21.42
C TYR A 42 36.76 3.38 -20.85
N LEU A 43 36.79 3.85 -19.60
CA LEU A 43 35.68 4.61 -19.01
C LEU A 43 35.36 5.90 -19.79
N VAL A 44 36.40 6.63 -20.24
CA VAL A 44 36.20 7.83 -21.08
C VAL A 44 35.58 7.46 -22.43
N LEU A 45 35.98 6.33 -23.04
CA LEU A 45 35.39 5.85 -24.28
C LEU A 45 33.94 5.41 -24.11
N LEU A 46 33.59 4.71 -23.02
CA LEU A 46 32.20 4.34 -22.72
C LEU A 46 31.28 5.56 -22.70
N VAL A 47 31.70 6.62 -21.98
CA VAL A 47 30.96 7.89 -21.92
C VAL A 47 30.80 8.54 -23.30
N LEU A 48 31.85 8.51 -24.13
CA LEU A 48 31.80 9.10 -25.47
C LEU A 48 31.10 8.22 -26.52
N TRP A 49 30.96 6.92 -26.28
CA TRP A 49 30.18 6.01 -27.12
C TRP A 49 28.67 6.12 -26.90
N GLU A 50 28.25 6.64 -25.74
CA GLU A 50 26.90 7.12 -25.47
C GLU A 50 26.69 8.48 -26.14
N ASP A 51 27.61 9.42 -25.88
CA ASP A 51 27.51 10.81 -26.30
C ASP A 51 28.69 11.18 -27.21
N ASN A 52 28.44 11.24 -28.53
CA ASN A 52 29.48 11.41 -29.56
C ASN A 52 30.44 12.61 -29.36
N GLU A 53 30.01 13.64 -28.62
CA GLU A 53 30.82 14.80 -28.26
C GLU A 53 30.41 15.35 -26.88
N LEU A 54 31.37 15.53 -25.97
CA LEU A 54 31.14 16.06 -24.63
C LEU A 54 32.25 17.03 -24.20
N SER A 55 31.93 17.95 -23.29
CA SER A 55 32.97 18.76 -22.65
C SER A 55 33.75 17.95 -21.61
N VAL A 56 35.02 18.32 -21.37
CA VAL A 56 35.85 17.68 -20.33
C VAL A 56 35.18 17.71 -18.96
N ASN A 57 34.45 18.78 -18.63
CA ASN A 57 33.69 18.91 -17.39
C ASN A 57 32.53 17.89 -17.33
N LYS A 58 31.76 17.74 -18.41
CA LYS A 58 30.67 16.74 -18.47
C LYS A 58 31.17 15.31 -18.32
N ILE A 59 32.31 14.99 -18.94
CA ILE A 59 32.99 13.69 -18.76
C ILE A 59 33.41 13.50 -17.29
N GLY A 60 33.95 14.55 -16.65
CA GLY A 60 34.29 14.56 -15.22
C GLY A 60 33.11 14.29 -14.31
N LYS A 61 31.97 14.93 -14.57
CA LYS A 61 30.74 14.70 -13.82
C LYS A 61 30.25 13.26 -13.93
N LYS A 62 30.15 12.72 -15.16
CA LYS A 62 29.70 11.32 -15.39
C LYS A 62 30.61 10.28 -14.73
N LEU A 63 31.92 10.55 -14.65
CA LEU A 63 32.90 9.62 -14.08
C LEU A 63 33.24 9.90 -12.61
N LEU A 64 32.65 10.94 -11.99
CA LEU A 64 33.02 11.43 -10.66
C LEU A 64 34.53 11.71 -10.52
N LEU A 65 35.12 12.28 -11.57
CA LEU A 65 36.53 12.63 -11.65
C LEU A 65 36.74 14.13 -11.82
N ASN A 66 37.70 14.67 -11.08
CA ASN A 66 38.11 16.05 -11.23
C ASN A 66 38.84 16.30 -12.56
N THR A 67 38.69 17.51 -13.10
CA THR A 67 39.29 17.93 -14.39
C THR A 67 40.80 17.83 -14.41
N ASN A 68 41.47 17.97 -13.26
CA ASN A 68 42.91 17.80 -13.10
C ASN A 68 43.38 16.35 -13.34
N THR A 69 42.51 15.37 -13.06
CA THR A 69 42.77 13.95 -13.31
C THR A 69 42.48 13.59 -14.76
N LEU A 70 41.42 14.16 -15.34
CA LEU A 70 40.98 13.85 -16.70
C LEU A 70 41.81 14.53 -17.79
N SER A 71 42.24 15.78 -17.59
CA SER A 71 42.93 16.54 -18.64
C SER A 71 44.23 15.86 -19.15
N PRO A 72 45.11 15.30 -18.28
CA PRO A 72 46.27 14.53 -18.73
C PRO A 72 45.87 13.23 -19.46
N LEU A 73 44.80 12.57 -19.01
CA LEU A 73 44.31 11.33 -19.63
C LEU A 73 43.82 11.58 -21.06
N ILE A 74 42.96 12.59 -21.24
CA ILE A 74 42.40 12.96 -22.54
C ILE A 74 43.54 13.40 -23.49
N LYS A 75 44.54 14.17 -23.01
CA LYS A 75 45.74 14.50 -23.80
C LYS A 75 46.47 13.27 -24.33
N ARG A 76 46.61 12.22 -23.52
CA ARG A 76 47.24 10.95 -23.94
C ARG A 76 46.37 10.21 -24.97
N MET A 77 45.06 10.17 -24.75
CA MET A 77 44.13 9.52 -25.69
C MET A 77 44.10 10.22 -27.05
N GLU A 78 44.21 11.55 -27.09
CA GLU A 78 44.35 12.31 -28.33
C GLU A 78 45.66 11.95 -29.07
N LYS A 79 46.78 11.88 -28.35
CA LYS A 79 48.07 11.46 -28.92
C LYS A 79 48.00 10.06 -29.54
N ASN A 80 47.19 9.16 -28.97
CA ASN A 80 46.97 7.80 -29.47
C ASN A 80 45.91 7.73 -30.59
N ASN A 81 45.45 8.87 -31.08
CA ASN A 81 44.44 9.03 -32.12
C ASN A 81 43.08 8.40 -31.77
N LEU A 82 42.70 8.37 -30.49
CA LEU A 82 41.41 7.81 -30.04
C LEU A 82 40.30 8.86 -30.00
N LEU A 83 40.66 10.12 -29.79
CA LEU A 83 39.74 11.23 -29.68
C LEU A 83 40.39 12.52 -30.22
N THR A 84 39.57 13.53 -30.46
CA THR A 84 39.99 14.88 -30.84
C THR A 84 39.46 15.89 -29.85
N ARG A 85 40.23 16.95 -29.59
CA ARG A 85 39.79 18.07 -28.78
C ARG A 85 39.61 19.32 -29.62
N THR A 86 38.47 19.96 -29.49
CA THR A 86 38.14 21.21 -30.16
C THR A 86 37.69 22.24 -29.12
N ARG A 87 38.00 23.51 -29.34
CA ARG A 87 37.40 24.58 -28.52
C ARG A 87 35.97 24.81 -29.00
N SER A 88 35.05 24.93 -28.06
CA SER A 88 33.66 25.24 -28.37
C SER A 88 33.56 26.61 -29.04
N ARG A 89 32.70 26.71 -30.07
CA ARG A 89 32.42 27.98 -30.78
C ARG A 89 31.56 28.95 -29.96
N ASN A 90 30.83 28.44 -28.97
CA ASN A 90 29.91 29.23 -28.13
C ASN A 90 30.58 29.73 -26.84
N ASP A 91 31.64 29.04 -26.38
CA ASP A 91 32.45 29.44 -25.22
C ASP A 91 33.87 28.88 -25.39
N GLU A 92 34.82 29.74 -25.74
CA GLU A 92 36.20 29.35 -26.01
C GLU A 92 36.93 28.76 -24.79
N ARG A 93 36.38 28.90 -23.58
CA ARG A 93 36.91 28.30 -22.34
C ARG A 93 36.53 26.83 -22.22
N THR A 94 35.56 26.36 -23.01
CA THR A 94 35.10 24.98 -23.01
C THR A 94 35.82 24.15 -24.07
N VAL A 95 36.45 23.07 -23.64
CA VAL A 95 37.06 22.06 -24.52
C VAL A 95 36.09 20.91 -24.72
N LEU A 96 35.69 20.70 -25.97
CA LEU A 96 34.89 19.56 -26.42
C LEU A 96 35.81 18.42 -26.83
N VAL A 97 35.34 17.20 -26.59
CA VAL A 97 36.03 15.95 -26.83
C VAL A 97 35.10 15.09 -27.68
N SER A 98 35.59 14.65 -28.83
CA SER A 98 34.84 13.80 -29.76
C SER A 98 35.69 12.61 -30.21
N LEU A 99 35.02 11.53 -30.61
CA LEU A 99 35.71 10.30 -31.04
C LEU A 99 36.24 10.42 -32.48
N THR A 100 37.47 9.95 -32.69
CA THR A 100 38.00 9.67 -34.04
C THR A 100 37.37 8.39 -34.60
N GLU A 101 37.61 8.08 -35.88
CA GLU A 101 37.21 6.80 -36.47
C GLU A 101 37.79 5.61 -35.70
N LYS A 102 39.07 5.68 -35.31
CA LYS A 102 39.72 4.67 -34.47
C LYS A 102 39.02 4.51 -33.13
N GLY A 103 38.67 5.62 -32.45
CA GLY A 103 37.93 5.59 -31.19
C GLY A 103 36.53 4.98 -31.32
N ARG A 104 35.83 5.21 -32.44
CA ARG A 104 34.52 4.61 -32.72
C ARG A 104 34.61 3.12 -33.02
N ALA A 105 35.60 2.69 -33.81
CA ALA A 105 35.79 1.29 -34.17
C ALA A 105 36.00 0.38 -32.95
N LEU A 106 36.62 0.90 -31.88
CA LEU A 106 36.83 0.19 -30.63
C LEU A 106 35.51 -0.19 -29.91
N LYS A 107 34.38 0.48 -30.17
CA LYS A 107 33.08 0.16 -29.56
C LYS A 107 32.66 -1.28 -29.87
N ASN A 108 32.82 -1.68 -31.14
CA ASN A 108 32.46 -3.01 -31.60
C ASN A 108 33.45 -4.06 -31.08
N LEU A 109 34.73 -3.70 -30.93
CA LEU A 109 35.75 -4.61 -30.38
C LEU A 109 35.63 -4.80 -28.87
N ALA A 110 35.00 -3.86 -28.17
CA ALA A 110 34.80 -3.89 -26.72
C ALA A 110 33.41 -4.41 -26.29
N SER A 111 32.52 -4.75 -27.23
CA SER A 111 31.11 -5.01 -26.90
C SER A 111 30.86 -6.24 -26.04
N SER A 112 31.77 -7.23 -26.05
CA SER A 112 31.64 -8.44 -25.21
C SER A 112 32.12 -8.22 -23.77
N ILE A 113 32.99 -7.24 -23.54
CA ILE A 113 33.68 -7.03 -22.25
C ILE A 113 32.71 -6.96 -21.05
N PRO A 114 31.57 -6.23 -21.11
CA PRO A 114 30.64 -6.18 -19.99
C PRO A 114 30.05 -7.55 -19.62
N GLN A 115 29.67 -8.35 -20.63
CA GLN A 115 29.10 -9.68 -20.43
C GLN A 115 30.16 -10.66 -19.92
N ASP A 116 31.34 -10.65 -20.54
CA ASP A 116 32.47 -11.51 -20.17
C ASP A 116 32.90 -11.29 -18.70
N LEU A 117 32.74 -10.07 -18.18
CA LEU A 117 33.05 -9.75 -16.78
C LEU A 117 31.93 -10.10 -15.82
N LEU A 118 30.67 -9.99 -16.26
CA LEU A 118 29.51 -10.41 -15.47
C LEU A 118 29.57 -11.92 -15.20
N GLU A 119 29.97 -12.71 -16.19
CA GLU A 119 30.16 -14.16 -16.05
C GLU A 119 31.27 -14.54 -15.06
N ILE A 120 32.26 -13.68 -14.82
CA ILE A 120 33.29 -13.92 -13.80
C ILE A 120 32.74 -13.71 -12.38
N LEU A 121 31.73 -12.85 -12.23
CA LEU A 121 31.13 -12.51 -10.94
C LEU A 121 30.03 -13.48 -10.53
N ILE A 122 29.36 -14.12 -11.49
CA ILE A 122 28.28 -15.07 -11.25
C ILE A 122 28.86 -16.47 -10.99
N ASN A 123 28.40 -17.13 -9.93
CA ASN A 123 28.73 -18.51 -9.59
C ASN A 123 27.59 -19.13 -8.75
N ASP A 124 27.79 -20.35 -8.23
CA ASP A 124 26.77 -21.06 -7.44
C ASP A 124 26.31 -20.29 -6.19
N ASP A 125 27.10 -19.34 -5.69
CA ASP A 125 26.82 -18.53 -4.50
C ASP A 125 26.43 -17.07 -4.82
N VAL A 126 26.52 -16.64 -6.08
CA VAL A 126 26.27 -15.24 -6.50
C VAL A 126 25.44 -15.22 -7.77
N GLU A 127 24.19 -14.77 -7.65
CA GLU A 127 23.25 -14.65 -8.76
C GLU A 127 23.30 -13.27 -9.42
N LEU A 128 22.73 -13.16 -10.63
CA LEU A 128 22.60 -11.88 -11.33
C LEU A 128 21.82 -10.84 -10.51
N SER A 129 20.81 -11.27 -9.74
CA SER A 129 20.04 -10.41 -8.84
C SER A 129 20.91 -9.78 -7.75
N ASP A 130 21.91 -10.50 -7.24
CA ASP A 130 22.82 -9.99 -6.19
C ASP A 130 23.74 -8.91 -6.76
N VAL A 131 24.22 -9.09 -7.98
CA VAL A 131 25.02 -8.10 -8.70
C VAL A 131 24.20 -6.83 -8.97
N ILE A 132 22.93 -6.99 -9.38
CA ILE A 132 22.01 -5.87 -9.59
C ILE A 132 21.71 -5.15 -8.26
N LEU A 133 21.48 -5.89 -7.19
CA LEU A 133 21.25 -5.33 -5.86
C LEU A 133 22.46 -4.53 -5.37
N LEU A 134 23.66 -5.11 -5.46
CA LEU A 134 24.91 -4.44 -5.11
C LEU A 134 25.10 -3.15 -5.92
N LYS A 135 24.83 -3.19 -7.24
CA LYS A 135 24.87 -1.99 -8.08
C LYS A 135 23.94 -0.91 -7.54
N LYS A 136 22.68 -1.24 -7.25
CA LYS A 136 21.71 -0.28 -6.69
C LYS A 136 22.18 0.29 -5.34
N THR A 137 22.74 -0.53 -4.47
CA THR A 137 23.28 -0.09 -3.18
C THR A 137 24.47 0.86 -3.37
N LEU A 138 25.40 0.55 -4.28
CA LEU A 138 26.55 1.39 -4.56
C LEU A 138 26.16 2.71 -5.23
N ASP A 139 25.19 2.70 -6.15
CA ASP A 139 24.64 3.92 -6.76
C ASP A 139 24.04 4.82 -5.66
N SER A 140 23.30 4.25 -4.71
CA SER A 140 22.78 5.00 -3.56
C SER A 140 23.90 5.59 -2.70
N TRP A 141 24.99 4.86 -2.46
CA TRP A 141 26.11 5.37 -1.66
C TRP A 141 26.90 6.45 -2.40
N ILE A 142 27.09 6.29 -3.71
CA ILE A 142 27.67 7.30 -4.58
C ILE A 142 26.84 8.58 -4.49
N ASP A 143 25.51 8.47 -4.58
CA ASP A 143 24.62 9.61 -4.44
C ASP A 143 24.75 10.28 -3.07
N ILE A 144 24.79 9.51 -1.98
CA ILE A 144 24.94 10.04 -0.62
C ILE A 144 26.28 10.78 -0.47
N LEU A 145 27.38 10.19 -0.98
CA LEU A 145 28.73 10.69 -0.78
C LEU A 145 29.14 11.79 -1.75
N ALA A 146 28.55 11.84 -2.95
CA ALA A 146 28.77 12.90 -3.93
C ALA A 146 28.01 14.20 -3.58
N LYS A 147 27.12 14.17 -2.58
CA LYS A 147 26.21 15.26 -2.19
C LYS A 147 26.76 16.22 -1.14
N ASP A 148 27.94 16.80 -1.39
CA ASP A 148 28.19 18.16 -0.92
C ASP A 148 27.77 19.13 -2.05
N THR A 149 26.59 19.72 -1.86
CA THR A 149 25.93 20.79 -2.65
C THR A 149 25.14 20.35 -3.91
N GLU A 150 23.81 20.53 -3.86
CA GLU A 150 22.85 20.61 -5.01
C GLU A 150 22.07 19.37 -5.53
N SER A 151 22.02 18.21 -4.87
CA SER A 151 21.14 17.08 -5.29
C SER A 151 20.10 16.66 -4.24
N SER A 152 19.17 17.56 -3.93
CA SER A 152 18.02 17.28 -3.06
C SER A 152 16.83 16.65 -3.80
N THR A 153 16.83 16.58 -5.14
CA THR A 153 15.64 16.19 -5.93
C THR A 153 15.54 14.67 -6.21
N GLU A 154 16.65 13.97 -6.47
CA GLU A 154 16.61 12.51 -6.76
C GLU A 154 16.56 11.63 -5.52
N ILE A 155 17.19 12.03 -4.39
CA ILE A 155 16.98 11.33 -3.09
C ILE A 155 15.56 11.55 -2.57
N LYS A 156 14.96 12.71 -2.85
CA LYS A 156 13.53 12.93 -2.58
C LYS A 156 12.68 11.95 -3.37
N LYS A 157 12.96 11.68 -4.65
CA LYS A 157 12.15 10.75 -5.46
C LYS A 157 11.96 9.35 -4.84
N TYR A 158 12.97 8.82 -4.14
CA TYR A 158 12.87 7.52 -3.45
C TYR A 158 12.37 7.61 -1.99
N ARG A 159 12.28 8.83 -1.45
CA ARG A 159 11.72 9.13 -0.13
C ARG A 159 10.30 9.66 -0.20
N ILE A 160 9.80 10.07 -1.35
CA ILE A 160 8.45 10.57 -1.53
C ILE A 160 7.58 9.49 -2.18
N MET A 161 6.30 9.54 -1.87
CA MET A 161 5.26 8.72 -2.46
C MET A 161 4.06 9.58 -2.81
N LYS A 162 3.26 9.12 -3.77
CA LYS A 162 1.96 9.73 -4.05
C LYS A 162 0.92 9.20 -3.07
N ALA A 163 0.14 10.12 -2.52
CA ALA A 163 -0.98 9.81 -1.64
C ALA A 163 -2.15 10.72 -1.95
N LEU A 164 -3.37 10.24 -1.68
CA LEU A 164 -4.55 11.09 -1.58
C LEU A 164 -4.69 11.55 -0.12
N GLN A 165 -4.76 12.86 0.08
CA GLN A 165 -4.87 13.46 1.41
C GLN A 165 -6.16 14.26 1.59
N ILE A 166 -6.71 14.22 2.80
CA ILE A 166 -7.69 15.17 3.31
C ILE A 166 -6.91 16.44 3.67
N THR A 167 -7.19 17.56 2.99
CA THR A 167 -6.51 18.85 3.22
C THR A 167 -7.36 19.83 4.03
N LYS A 168 -8.68 19.64 4.03
CA LYS A 168 -9.67 20.39 4.81
C LYS A 168 -10.97 19.61 4.90
N TYR A 169 -11.83 19.93 5.85
CA TYR A 169 -13.18 19.38 5.91
C TYR A 169 -14.11 20.02 4.87
N GLY A 170 -15.03 19.25 4.29
CA GLY A 170 -16.00 19.75 3.33
C GLY A 170 -16.40 18.76 2.24
N ASP A 171 -16.80 19.28 1.08
CA ASP A 171 -17.12 18.46 -0.08
C ASP A 171 -15.87 17.73 -0.62
N LEU A 172 -16.07 16.55 -1.18
CA LEU A 172 -14.98 15.63 -1.51
C LEU A 172 -14.03 16.20 -2.59
N GLN A 173 -14.54 16.97 -3.55
CA GLN A 173 -13.71 17.56 -4.61
C GLN A 173 -12.71 18.58 -4.06
N ASN A 174 -13.15 19.39 -3.10
CA ASN A 174 -12.31 20.43 -2.53
C ASN A 174 -11.49 19.95 -1.33
N SER A 175 -11.94 18.90 -0.64
CA SER A 175 -11.30 18.36 0.55
C SER A 175 -10.20 17.34 0.27
N LEU A 176 -10.28 16.61 -0.84
CA LEU A 176 -9.32 15.58 -1.21
C LEU A 176 -8.35 16.07 -2.28
N GLN A 177 -7.05 15.95 -2.04
CA GLN A 177 -6.01 16.36 -2.99
C GLN A 177 -4.89 15.33 -3.04
N PHE A 178 -4.40 15.06 -4.25
CA PHE A 178 -3.16 14.28 -4.42
C PHE A 178 -1.95 15.13 -4.08
N SER A 179 -1.02 14.54 -3.35
CA SER A 179 0.24 15.15 -2.97
C SER A 179 1.37 14.13 -3.04
N GLU A 180 2.60 14.64 -3.21
CA GLU A 180 3.82 13.88 -2.97
C GLU A 180 4.23 14.13 -1.51
N ILE A 181 4.23 13.07 -0.71
CA ILE A 181 4.56 13.10 0.72
C ILE A 181 5.69 12.15 1.02
N ASP A 182 6.36 12.31 2.16
CA ASP A 182 7.39 11.35 2.56
C ASP A 182 6.79 9.94 2.74
N LYS A 183 7.50 8.96 2.20
CA LYS A 183 7.24 7.53 2.37
C LYS A 183 7.38 7.19 3.85
N PRO A 184 6.46 6.41 4.43
CA PRO A 184 6.50 6.06 5.85
C PRO A 184 7.80 5.34 6.23
N GLU A 185 8.39 5.75 7.35
CA GLU A 185 9.42 4.97 8.03
C GLU A 185 8.75 3.90 8.90
N ILE A 186 9.41 2.75 9.08
CA ILE A 186 8.89 1.65 9.92
C ILE A 186 9.68 1.53 11.23
N SER A 187 8.97 1.20 12.30
CA SER A 187 9.55 0.75 13.57
C SER A 187 9.84 -0.75 13.56
N GLU A 188 10.43 -1.25 14.66
CA GLU A 188 10.91 -2.64 14.78
C GLU A 188 9.83 -3.71 14.58
N ASN A 189 8.56 -3.40 14.87
CA ASN A 189 7.42 -4.34 14.78
C ASN A 189 6.55 -4.15 13.53
N GLU A 190 6.88 -3.15 12.72
CA GLU A 190 6.10 -2.75 11.56
C GLU A 190 6.66 -3.32 10.28
N ILE A 191 5.80 -3.36 9.28
CA ILE A 191 6.20 -3.65 7.91
C ILE A 191 5.73 -2.55 6.98
N LEU A 192 6.51 -2.33 5.94
CA LEU A 192 6.18 -1.40 4.88
C LEU A 192 5.62 -2.19 3.72
N ILE A 193 4.47 -1.76 3.24
CA ILE A 193 3.72 -2.46 2.20
C ILE A 193 3.61 -1.55 0.98
N ALA A 194 3.97 -2.08 -0.19
CA ALA A 194 3.59 -1.50 -1.47
C ALA A 194 2.11 -1.83 -1.73
N VAL A 195 1.24 -0.83 -1.57
CA VAL A 195 -0.21 -1.01 -1.68
C VAL A 195 -0.56 -1.26 -3.15
N LYS A 196 -1.18 -2.39 -3.45
CA LYS A 196 -1.63 -2.74 -4.80
C LYS A 196 -3.09 -2.35 -5.04
N ALA A 197 -3.91 -2.40 -4.00
CA ALA A 197 -5.30 -1.93 -4.05
C ALA A 197 -5.77 -1.49 -2.66
N ALA A 198 -6.63 -0.47 -2.63
CA ALA A 198 -7.28 0.04 -1.44
C ALA A 198 -8.80 0.00 -1.61
N ALA A 199 -9.54 -0.38 -0.57
CA ALA A 199 -11.00 -0.41 -0.62
C ALA A 199 -11.59 0.78 0.11
N LEU A 200 -12.61 1.39 -0.48
CA LEU A 200 -13.27 2.57 0.07
C LEU A 200 -14.44 2.16 0.97
N ASN A 201 -14.65 2.93 2.03
CA ASN A 201 -15.66 2.71 3.04
C ASN A 201 -16.40 4.02 3.39
N PRO A 202 -17.66 3.95 3.84
CA PRO A 202 -18.40 5.16 4.19
C PRO A 202 -17.75 6.03 5.28
N ILE A 203 -17.01 5.42 6.20
CA ILE A 203 -16.26 6.16 7.23
C ILE A 203 -15.22 7.11 6.61
N ASP A 204 -14.59 6.73 5.49
CA ASP A 204 -13.53 7.50 4.85
C ASP A 204 -14.04 8.85 4.35
N TYR A 205 -15.13 8.87 3.58
CA TYR A 205 -15.69 10.12 3.06
C TYR A 205 -16.38 10.93 4.16
N LYS A 206 -16.96 10.27 5.18
CA LYS A 206 -17.55 10.95 6.34
C LYS A 206 -16.49 11.69 7.18
N LEU A 207 -15.26 11.16 7.26
CA LEU A 207 -14.13 11.85 7.86
C LEU A 207 -13.77 13.12 7.06
N ALA A 208 -13.61 12.99 5.74
CA ALA A 208 -13.31 14.14 4.88
C ALA A 208 -14.41 15.22 4.93
N GLN A 209 -15.68 14.84 5.11
CA GLN A 209 -16.81 15.75 5.30
C GLN A 209 -16.90 16.37 6.71
N GLY A 210 -16.09 15.90 7.66
CA GLY A 210 -16.08 16.40 9.03
C GLY A 210 -17.24 15.90 9.91
N HIS A 211 -17.94 14.84 9.51
CA HIS A 211 -19.04 14.26 10.30
C HIS A 211 -18.56 13.59 11.61
N LEU A 212 -17.26 13.30 11.71
CA LEU A 212 -16.65 12.64 12.87
C LEU A 212 -15.69 13.54 13.65
N LYS A 213 -15.63 14.84 13.35
CA LYS A 213 -14.67 15.80 13.93
C LYS A 213 -14.76 15.96 15.45
N GLU A 214 -15.90 15.63 16.05
CA GLU A 214 -16.12 15.73 17.49
C GLU A 214 -15.62 14.50 18.25
N VAL A 215 -15.39 13.40 17.52
CA VAL A 215 -14.96 12.10 18.07
C VAL A 215 -13.51 11.80 17.68
N LEU A 216 -13.08 12.26 16.51
CA LEU A 216 -11.75 12.02 15.94
C LEU A 216 -11.13 13.35 15.55
N ASP A 217 -10.03 13.70 16.21
CA ASP A 217 -9.21 14.85 15.86
C ASP A 217 -8.21 14.46 14.76
N LEU A 218 -8.16 15.24 13.68
CA LEU A 218 -7.28 14.97 12.53
C LEU A 218 -6.31 16.12 12.31
N ASP A 219 -5.02 15.81 12.32
CA ASP A 219 -3.96 16.74 11.93
C ASP A 219 -3.92 16.87 10.40
N LEU A 220 -4.59 17.88 9.84
CA LEU A 220 -4.64 18.11 8.40
C LEU A 220 -3.36 18.84 7.89
N PRO A 221 -2.81 18.46 6.71
CA PRO A 221 -3.30 17.41 5.81
C PRO A 221 -2.95 16.00 6.29
N THR A 222 -3.84 15.04 6.04
CA THR A 222 -3.67 13.64 6.46
C THR A 222 -4.12 12.65 5.38
N GLY A 223 -3.59 11.43 5.39
CA GLY A 223 -3.97 10.39 4.43
C GLY A 223 -5.42 9.91 4.59
N ILE A 224 -6.03 9.40 3.52
CA ILE A 224 -7.37 8.81 3.56
C ILE A 224 -7.38 7.29 3.34
N GLY A 225 -8.37 6.61 3.93
CA GLY A 225 -8.68 5.20 3.71
C GLY A 225 -8.01 4.26 4.71
N TYR A 226 -8.68 3.14 5.02
CA TYR A 226 -8.17 2.13 5.96
C TYR A 226 -7.86 0.74 5.38
N ASP A 227 -8.58 0.31 4.35
CA ASP A 227 -8.47 -1.05 3.82
C ASP A 227 -7.44 -1.11 2.70
N PHE A 228 -6.55 -2.09 2.77
CA PHE A 228 -5.53 -2.31 1.75
C PHE A 228 -5.29 -3.79 1.47
N SER A 229 -4.66 -4.03 0.33
CA SER A 229 -3.89 -5.24 0.06
C SER A 229 -2.65 -4.87 -0.75
N GLY A 230 -1.56 -5.58 -0.53
CA GLY A 230 -0.29 -5.25 -1.15
C GLY A 230 0.81 -6.24 -0.83
N GLU A 231 2.04 -5.85 -1.15
CA GLU A 231 3.23 -6.67 -0.98
C GLU A 231 4.17 -6.06 0.06
N VAL A 232 4.72 -6.88 0.95
CA VAL A 232 5.73 -6.44 1.92
C VAL A 232 7.03 -6.09 1.21
N ILE A 233 7.53 -4.87 1.38
CA ILE A 233 8.79 -4.40 0.77
C ILE A 233 9.90 -4.13 1.79
N GLU A 234 9.54 -3.93 3.05
CA GLU A 234 10.46 -3.73 4.17
C GLU A 234 9.82 -4.27 5.45
N LYS A 235 10.65 -4.74 6.39
CA LYS A 235 10.19 -5.21 7.69
C LYS A 235 11.13 -4.77 8.81
N GLY A 236 10.54 -4.44 9.95
CA GLY A 236 11.27 -4.15 11.17
C GLY A 236 12.02 -5.38 11.67
N SER A 237 13.08 -5.15 12.44
CA SER A 237 13.97 -6.20 12.95
C SER A 237 13.30 -7.22 13.87
N ALA A 238 12.19 -6.86 14.52
CA ALA A 238 11.44 -7.74 15.40
C ALA A 238 10.34 -8.53 14.65
N VAL A 239 10.09 -8.25 13.38
CA VAL A 239 9.06 -8.94 12.59
C VAL A 239 9.58 -10.30 12.09
N GLN A 240 8.97 -11.38 12.61
CA GLN A 240 9.31 -12.76 12.25
C GLN A 240 8.22 -13.46 11.41
N ASP A 241 6.96 -13.04 11.54
CA ASP A 241 5.82 -13.73 10.93
C ASP A 241 5.63 -13.42 9.44
N PHE A 242 6.38 -12.45 8.90
CA PHE A 242 6.32 -11.98 7.53
C PHE A 242 7.71 -11.84 6.91
N GLU A 243 7.78 -12.09 5.61
CA GLU A 243 8.95 -11.90 4.78
C GLU A 243 8.70 -10.87 3.68
N ILE A 244 9.79 -10.29 3.16
CA ILE A 244 9.71 -9.42 1.98
C ILE A 244 9.09 -10.24 0.83
N ARG A 245 8.20 -9.61 0.05
CA ARG A 245 7.35 -10.18 -1.00
C ARG A 245 6.12 -10.96 -0.53
N ASP A 246 5.87 -11.07 0.78
CA ASP A 246 4.60 -11.64 1.24
C ASP A 246 3.43 -10.77 0.74
N GLU A 247 2.42 -11.41 0.16
CA GLU A 247 1.16 -10.76 -0.20
C GLU A 247 0.27 -10.67 1.03
N VAL A 248 -0.08 -9.45 1.43
CA VAL A 248 -0.82 -9.16 2.67
C VAL A 248 -2.05 -8.30 2.40
N TYR A 249 -2.97 -8.31 3.36
CA TYR A 249 -4.15 -7.47 3.37
C TYR A 249 -4.58 -7.18 4.81
N GLY A 250 -5.32 -6.10 4.98
CA GLY A 250 -5.81 -5.72 6.30
C GLY A 250 -6.51 -4.37 6.31
N ARG A 251 -6.98 -4.03 7.50
CA ARG A 251 -7.50 -2.72 7.86
C ARG A 251 -6.50 -2.11 8.83
N VAL A 252 -5.87 -1.00 8.46
CA VAL A 252 -4.91 -0.32 9.35
C VAL A 252 -5.61 0.24 10.59
N PRO A 253 -4.95 0.28 11.77
CA PRO A 253 -5.52 0.95 12.94
C PRO A 253 -5.87 2.42 12.67
N GLN A 254 -6.68 3.00 13.55
CA GLN A 254 -7.24 4.34 13.37
C GLN A 254 -6.16 5.39 13.08
N ASP A 255 -5.07 5.35 13.84
CA ASP A 255 -3.97 6.33 13.76
C ASP A 255 -3.04 6.12 12.55
N TYR A 256 -3.23 5.05 11.79
CA TYR A 256 -2.39 4.65 10.65
C TYR A 256 -3.12 4.81 9.31
N MET A 257 -4.24 5.54 9.29
CA MET A 257 -5.00 5.76 8.06
C MET A 257 -4.16 6.42 6.95
N GLY A 258 -4.57 6.23 5.70
CA GLY A 258 -3.80 6.70 4.54
C GLY A 258 -3.48 5.62 3.51
N THR A 259 -4.34 4.59 3.42
CA THR A 259 -4.12 3.46 2.50
C THR A 259 -4.37 3.79 1.03
N VAL A 260 -4.98 4.93 0.71
CA VAL A 260 -5.04 5.45 -0.67
C VAL A 260 -3.72 6.17 -0.99
N ALA A 261 -2.63 5.42 -0.95
CA ALA A 261 -1.25 5.87 -1.19
C ALA A 261 -0.39 4.71 -1.71
N GLU A 262 0.74 5.00 -2.35
CA GLU A 262 1.62 3.96 -2.90
C GLU A 262 2.19 3.02 -1.81
N PHE A 263 2.42 3.54 -0.59
CA PHE A 263 2.93 2.73 0.53
C PHE A 263 2.18 3.00 1.82
N VAL A 264 2.12 1.98 2.69
CA VAL A 264 1.61 2.10 4.06
C VAL A 264 2.50 1.32 5.02
N ALA A 265 2.79 1.91 6.18
CA ALA A 265 3.43 1.24 7.31
C ALA A 265 2.36 0.78 8.29
N VAL A 266 2.47 -0.44 8.80
CA VAL A 266 1.53 -0.98 9.77
C VAL A 266 2.19 -2.02 10.66
N ASP A 267 1.73 -2.10 11.90
CA ASP A 267 2.13 -3.14 12.83
C ASP A 267 1.79 -4.54 12.27
N SER A 268 2.78 -5.42 12.23
CA SER A 268 2.62 -6.77 11.68
C SER A 268 1.54 -7.61 12.40
N ARG A 269 1.20 -7.28 13.65
CA ARG A 269 0.28 -8.06 14.49
C ARG A 269 -1.19 -7.85 14.15
N VAL A 270 -1.53 -6.84 13.35
CA VAL A 270 -2.94 -6.49 13.03
C VAL A 270 -3.35 -6.81 11.60
N ILE A 271 -2.47 -7.44 10.82
CA ILE A 271 -2.71 -7.79 9.41
C ILE A 271 -2.57 -9.30 9.18
N ALA A 272 -2.91 -9.76 7.97
CA ALA A 272 -2.74 -11.15 7.58
C ALA A 272 -2.20 -11.28 6.14
N ARG A 273 -1.66 -12.46 5.81
CA ARG A 273 -1.41 -12.83 4.41
C ARG A 273 -2.73 -12.90 3.65
N LYS A 274 -2.78 -12.39 2.42
CA LYS A 274 -3.98 -12.40 1.60
C LYS A 274 -4.37 -13.82 1.17
N PRO A 275 -5.65 -14.10 0.86
CA PRO A 275 -6.04 -15.39 0.27
C PRO A 275 -5.39 -15.59 -1.10
N GLN A 276 -4.76 -16.74 -1.33
CA GLN A 276 -3.96 -16.96 -2.56
C GLN A 276 -4.81 -17.09 -3.83
N ASN A 277 -6.09 -17.44 -3.68
CA ASN A 277 -7.00 -17.76 -4.79
C ASN A 277 -7.75 -16.56 -5.41
N ILE A 278 -7.47 -15.33 -4.97
CA ILE A 278 -8.13 -14.10 -5.45
C ILE A 278 -7.11 -13.02 -5.85
N SER A 279 -7.54 -11.88 -6.40
CA SER A 279 -6.64 -10.75 -6.70
C SER A 279 -6.44 -9.84 -5.48
N PHE A 280 -5.58 -8.82 -5.60
CA PHE A 280 -5.43 -7.76 -4.60
C PHE A 280 -6.72 -6.96 -4.43
N GLU A 281 -7.38 -6.55 -5.52
CA GLU A 281 -8.64 -5.80 -5.49
C GLU A 281 -9.75 -6.54 -4.73
N LYS A 282 -9.81 -7.86 -4.89
CA LYS A 282 -10.74 -8.72 -4.15
C LYS A 282 -10.33 -8.89 -2.69
N ALA A 283 -9.03 -8.93 -2.39
CA ALA A 283 -8.56 -9.09 -1.03
C ALA A 283 -8.81 -7.83 -0.20
N CYS A 284 -8.45 -6.64 -0.72
CA CYS A 284 -8.66 -5.38 0.01
C CYS A 284 -10.14 -5.06 0.25
N SER A 285 -11.08 -5.67 -0.48
CA SER A 285 -12.51 -5.45 -0.29
C SER A 285 -13.08 -6.06 1.02
N LEU A 286 -12.31 -6.91 1.69
CA LEU A 286 -12.76 -7.75 2.80
C LEU A 286 -12.51 -7.19 4.21
N PRO A 287 -11.38 -6.54 4.54
CA PRO A 287 -10.97 -6.31 5.93
C PRO A 287 -11.99 -5.55 6.78
N LEU A 288 -12.35 -4.31 6.46
CA LEU A 288 -13.31 -3.56 7.27
C LEU A 288 -14.67 -4.26 7.32
N ALA A 289 -15.23 -4.65 6.17
CA ALA A 289 -16.55 -5.27 6.10
C ALA A 289 -16.63 -6.60 6.87
N GLY A 290 -15.61 -7.44 6.73
CA GLY A 290 -15.52 -8.74 7.37
C GLY A 290 -15.27 -8.63 8.88
N LEU A 291 -14.29 -7.83 9.30
CA LEU A 291 -14.01 -7.60 10.72
C LEU A 291 -15.22 -6.99 11.44
N THR A 292 -15.89 -6.02 10.81
CA THR A 292 -17.10 -5.40 11.35
C THR A 292 -18.22 -6.42 11.52
N THR A 293 -18.44 -7.27 10.51
CA THR A 293 -19.46 -8.32 10.56
C THR A 293 -19.19 -9.34 11.66
N ILE A 294 -17.97 -9.89 11.69
CA ILE A 294 -17.59 -10.94 12.65
C ILE A 294 -17.77 -10.38 14.06
N GLN A 295 -17.18 -9.21 14.35
CA GLN A 295 -17.27 -8.63 15.69
C GLN A 295 -18.70 -8.28 16.09
N ALA A 296 -19.52 -7.74 15.19
CA ALA A 296 -20.90 -7.39 15.51
C ALA A 296 -21.77 -8.61 15.79
N LEU A 297 -21.71 -9.63 14.94
CA LEU A 297 -22.53 -10.82 15.08
C LEU A 297 -22.05 -11.74 16.21
N GLU A 298 -20.74 -11.83 16.46
CA GLU A 298 -20.20 -12.55 17.61
C GLU A 298 -20.51 -11.84 18.93
N LYS A 299 -20.41 -10.50 18.98
CA LYS A 299 -20.83 -9.71 20.14
C LYS A 299 -22.33 -9.85 20.42
N ALA A 300 -23.13 -10.02 19.38
CA ALA A 300 -24.53 -10.39 19.48
C ALA A 300 -24.76 -11.88 19.79
N GLY A 301 -23.73 -12.73 19.82
CA GLY A 301 -23.86 -14.16 20.14
C GLY A 301 -24.63 -14.97 19.10
N ILE A 302 -24.40 -14.71 17.80
CA ILE A 302 -25.01 -15.48 16.70
C ILE A 302 -24.76 -16.99 16.86
N LYS A 303 -25.80 -17.78 16.62
CA LYS A 303 -25.75 -19.25 16.64
C LYS A 303 -26.56 -19.87 15.51
N GLU A 304 -26.40 -21.18 15.32
CA GLU A 304 -27.19 -21.95 14.37
C GLU A 304 -28.69 -21.78 14.64
N ASN A 305 -29.48 -21.66 13.57
CA ASN A 305 -30.92 -21.41 13.57
C ASN A 305 -31.39 -20.05 14.09
N ASP A 306 -30.49 -19.12 14.47
CA ASP A 306 -30.91 -17.74 14.76
C ASP A 306 -31.55 -17.10 13.52
N ARG A 307 -32.67 -16.41 13.70
CA ARG A 307 -33.32 -15.57 12.68
C ARG A 307 -32.68 -14.19 12.72
N VAL A 308 -31.91 -13.86 11.69
CA VAL A 308 -31.11 -12.63 11.63
C VAL A 308 -31.59 -11.73 10.50
N LEU A 309 -31.96 -10.49 10.81
CA LEU A 309 -32.18 -9.45 9.80
C LEU A 309 -30.92 -8.62 9.62
N ILE A 310 -30.44 -8.54 8.38
CA ILE A 310 -29.30 -7.73 7.97
C ILE A 310 -29.81 -6.62 7.05
N HIS A 311 -29.74 -5.37 7.50
CA HIS A 311 -30.12 -4.24 6.65
C HIS A 311 -29.12 -4.03 5.50
N ALA A 312 -29.61 -3.45 4.39
CA ALA A 312 -28.80 -3.06 3.24
C ALA A 312 -27.91 -4.21 2.69
N GLY A 313 -28.50 -5.38 2.43
CA GLY A 313 -27.80 -6.60 2.02
C GLY A 313 -26.95 -6.49 0.76
N SER A 314 -27.24 -5.52 -0.09
CA SER A 314 -26.44 -5.24 -1.29
C SER A 314 -25.20 -4.37 -1.04
N GLY A 315 -25.02 -3.81 0.16
CA GLY A 315 -23.88 -2.96 0.49
C GLY A 315 -22.62 -3.76 0.82
N GLY A 316 -21.51 -3.05 1.06
CA GLY A 316 -20.22 -3.66 1.38
C GLY A 316 -20.26 -4.54 2.64
N VAL A 317 -20.83 -4.06 3.74
CA VAL A 317 -21.00 -4.86 4.97
C VAL A 317 -22.08 -5.91 4.78
N GLY A 318 -23.26 -5.52 4.28
CA GLY A 318 -24.42 -6.43 4.15
C GLY A 318 -24.12 -7.67 3.30
N SER A 319 -23.41 -7.50 2.18
CA SER A 319 -23.08 -8.62 1.28
C SER A 319 -22.11 -9.64 1.90
N PHE A 320 -21.20 -9.19 2.76
CA PHE A 320 -20.36 -10.09 3.56
C PHE A 320 -21.17 -10.73 4.69
N ALA A 321 -21.97 -9.94 5.39
CA ALA A 321 -22.74 -10.35 6.56
C ALA A 321 -23.76 -11.46 6.25
N ILE A 322 -24.42 -11.42 5.09
CA ILE A 322 -25.31 -12.50 4.64
C ILE A 322 -24.56 -13.82 4.56
N GLN A 323 -23.42 -13.84 3.88
CA GLN A 323 -22.63 -15.07 3.67
C GLN A 323 -22.10 -15.61 5.00
N TYR A 324 -21.58 -14.74 5.86
CA TYR A 324 -21.07 -15.13 7.17
C TYR A 324 -22.17 -15.66 8.10
N ALA A 325 -23.32 -14.98 8.18
CA ALA A 325 -24.44 -15.46 9.00
C ALA A 325 -24.96 -16.82 8.50
N LYS A 326 -25.04 -17.02 7.18
CA LYS A 326 -25.36 -18.33 6.59
C LYS A 326 -24.32 -19.40 6.93
N ALA A 327 -23.03 -19.07 6.92
CA ALA A 327 -21.97 -19.99 7.32
C ALA A 327 -22.05 -20.39 8.80
N LYS A 328 -22.62 -19.54 9.66
CA LYS A 328 -22.93 -19.87 11.06
C LYS A 328 -24.26 -20.62 11.24
N GLY A 329 -24.93 -20.98 10.15
CA GLY A 329 -26.19 -21.74 10.17
C GLY A 329 -27.43 -20.92 10.51
N ALA A 330 -27.36 -19.59 10.41
CA ALA A 330 -28.50 -18.71 10.66
C ALA A 330 -29.53 -18.75 9.52
N ILE A 331 -30.76 -18.32 9.83
CA ILE A 331 -31.82 -18.02 8.87
C ILE A 331 -31.77 -16.52 8.60
N VAL A 332 -31.36 -16.14 7.39
CA VAL A 332 -31.01 -14.77 7.05
C VAL A 332 -32.14 -14.08 6.28
N TYR A 333 -32.62 -13.01 6.90
CA TYR A 333 -33.45 -11.99 6.30
C TYR A 333 -32.57 -10.81 5.90
N THR A 334 -32.88 -10.16 4.78
CA THR A 334 -32.16 -8.94 4.40
C THR A 334 -33.02 -7.99 3.58
N THR A 335 -32.72 -6.70 3.65
CA THR A 335 -33.38 -5.68 2.82
C THR A 335 -32.48 -5.22 1.69
N THR A 336 -33.05 -5.07 0.50
CA THR A 336 -32.35 -4.44 -0.63
C THR A 336 -33.36 -3.83 -1.62
N SER A 337 -32.86 -3.10 -2.62
CA SER A 337 -33.70 -2.53 -3.68
C SER A 337 -34.01 -3.58 -4.75
N SER A 338 -35.12 -3.41 -5.47
CA SER A 338 -35.60 -4.35 -6.50
C SER A 338 -34.54 -4.90 -7.45
N THR A 339 -33.60 -4.07 -7.92
CA THR A 339 -32.56 -4.47 -8.88
C THR A 339 -31.55 -5.45 -8.30
N ASN A 340 -31.48 -5.58 -6.98
CA ASN A 340 -30.47 -6.37 -6.28
C ASN A 340 -30.98 -7.70 -5.75
N VAL A 341 -32.30 -7.94 -5.82
CA VAL A 341 -32.95 -9.07 -5.15
C VAL A 341 -32.33 -10.41 -5.53
N GLU A 342 -32.17 -10.68 -6.83
CA GLU A 342 -31.69 -11.97 -7.32
C GLU A 342 -30.25 -12.27 -6.89
N TRP A 343 -29.34 -11.30 -7.01
CA TRP A 343 -27.95 -11.54 -6.68
C TRP A 343 -27.69 -11.55 -5.17
N VAL A 344 -28.44 -10.76 -4.40
CA VAL A 344 -28.41 -10.80 -2.92
C VAL A 344 -28.94 -12.12 -2.41
N LYS A 345 -30.01 -12.67 -3.03
CA LYS A 345 -30.50 -14.02 -2.72
C LYS A 345 -29.44 -15.08 -3.00
N ALA A 346 -28.69 -14.94 -4.09
CA ALA A 346 -27.58 -15.82 -4.43
C ALA A 346 -26.36 -15.71 -3.47
N LEU A 347 -26.35 -14.77 -2.52
CA LEU A 347 -25.40 -14.77 -1.39
C LEU A 347 -25.80 -15.73 -0.26
N GLY A 348 -27.02 -16.27 -0.31
CA GLY A 348 -27.53 -17.25 0.66
C GLY A 348 -28.66 -16.72 1.54
N ALA A 349 -29.11 -15.47 1.38
CA ALA A 349 -30.26 -14.96 2.14
C ALA A 349 -31.51 -15.81 1.89
N ASP A 350 -32.12 -16.30 2.97
CA ASP A 350 -33.34 -17.12 2.92
C ASP A 350 -34.56 -16.26 2.55
N ARG A 351 -34.58 -15.01 3.00
CA ARG A 351 -35.61 -14.03 2.66
C ARG A 351 -35.01 -12.66 2.33
N VAL A 352 -34.99 -12.33 1.05
CA VAL A 352 -34.67 -10.98 0.56
C VAL A 352 -35.94 -10.16 0.47
N ILE A 353 -36.01 -9.05 1.17
CA ILE A 353 -37.14 -8.12 1.22
C ILE A 353 -36.84 -6.93 0.31
N ASP A 354 -37.65 -6.74 -0.72
CA ASP A 354 -37.55 -5.57 -1.59
C ASP A 354 -38.26 -4.38 -0.95
N TYR A 355 -37.50 -3.51 -0.29
CA TYR A 355 -38.07 -2.40 0.49
C TYR A 355 -38.85 -1.38 -0.35
N LYS A 356 -38.76 -1.43 -1.69
CA LYS A 356 -39.57 -0.58 -2.58
C LYS A 356 -41.00 -1.08 -2.76
N ASN A 357 -41.21 -2.38 -2.57
CA ASN A 357 -42.48 -3.05 -2.83
C ASN A 357 -43.05 -3.73 -1.58
N GLU A 358 -42.23 -3.89 -0.54
CA GLU A 358 -42.54 -4.66 0.65
C GLU A 358 -42.19 -3.86 1.92
N ASN A 359 -43.04 -3.94 2.94
CA ASN A 359 -42.74 -3.40 4.26
C ASN A 359 -42.00 -4.45 5.08
N TYR A 360 -40.70 -4.24 5.32
CA TYR A 360 -39.89 -5.20 6.06
C TYR A 360 -40.40 -5.48 7.48
N LYS A 361 -41.06 -4.50 8.12
CA LYS A 361 -41.60 -4.63 9.48
C LYS A 361 -42.78 -5.59 9.58
N GLU A 362 -43.47 -5.85 8.47
CA GLU A 362 -44.59 -6.80 8.41
C GLU A 362 -44.10 -8.23 8.08
N ILE A 363 -42.92 -8.35 7.50
CA ILE A 363 -42.36 -9.62 7.02
C ILE A 363 -41.34 -10.20 7.99
N ALA A 364 -40.44 -9.36 8.50
CA ALA A 364 -39.40 -9.73 9.43
C ALA A 364 -39.93 -9.47 10.84
N SER A 365 -40.32 -10.54 11.53
CA SER A 365 -40.76 -10.52 12.92
C SER A 365 -40.21 -11.75 13.65
N ASP A 366 -40.24 -11.71 14.99
CA ASP A 366 -39.73 -12.78 15.86
C ASP A 366 -38.25 -13.09 15.53
N LEU A 367 -37.45 -12.04 15.40
CA LEU A 367 -36.02 -12.14 15.08
C LEU A 367 -35.18 -12.32 16.33
N ASP A 368 -34.18 -13.20 16.25
CA ASP A 368 -33.16 -13.37 17.29
C ASP A 368 -32.17 -12.21 17.31
N ILE A 369 -31.78 -11.74 16.12
CA ILE A 369 -30.79 -10.68 15.93
C ILE A 369 -31.24 -9.72 14.82
N VAL A 370 -31.10 -8.42 15.06
CA VAL A 370 -31.10 -7.41 13.99
C VAL A 370 -29.70 -6.81 13.92
N PHE A 371 -29.06 -6.97 12.75
CA PHE A 371 -27.82 -6.28 12.42
C PHE A 371 -28.15 -4.99 11.65
N ASP A 372 -28.08 -3.88 12.38
CA ASP A 372 -28.35 -2.55 11.88
C ASP A 372 -27.09 -1.90 11.27
N THR A 373 -27.18 -1.61 9.97
CA THR A 373 -26.15 -0.91 9.20
C THR A 373 -26.64 0.43 8.64
N LEU A 374 -27.87 0.84 8.97
CA LEU A 374 -28.52 2.04 8.44
C LEU A 374 -28.64 3.14 9.50
N GLY A 375 -28.81 2.76 10.77
CA GLY A 375 -28.86 3.70 11.90
C GLY A 375 -30.18 4.46 11.95
N GLU A 376 -30.17 5.62 12.60
CA GLU A 376 -31.35 6.49 12.72
C GLU A 376 -32.59 5.71 13.20
N GLU A 377 -33.75 5.89 12.55
CA GLU A 377 -34.99 5.20 12.91
C GLU A 377 -34.88 3.66 12.78
N TYR A 378 -34.04 3.11 11.90
CA TYR A 378 -33.86 1.65 11.80
C TYR A 378 -33.31 1.05 13.09
N THR A 379 -32.47 1.78 13.82
CA THR A 379 -31.97 1.36 15.16
C THR A 379 -33.11 1.12 16.13
N PHE A 380 -34.10 2.02 16.13
CA PHE A 380 -35.22 1.98 17.07
C PHE A 380 -36.32 1.02 16.59
N GLU A 381 -36.59 0.99 15.28
CA GLU A 381 -37.56 0.09 14.67
C GLU A 381 -37.18 -1.38 14.82
N ALA A 382 -35.88 -1.69 14.94
CA ALA A 382 -35.38 -3.03 15.22
C ALA A 382 -36.06 -3.67 16.44
N PHE A 383 -36.37 -2.88 17.48
CA PHE A 383 -37.01 -3.38 18.70
C PHE A 383 -38.45 -3.84 18.49
N GLY A 384 -39.14 -3.35 17.44
CA GLY A 384 -40.50 -3.77 17.11
C GLY A 384 -40.59 -5.10 16.35
N ILE A 385 -39.46 -5.65 15.90
CA ILE A 385 -39.40 -6.84 15.05
C ILE A 385 -38.54 -7.98 15.64
N ILE A 386 -37.79 -7.70 16.70
CA ILE A 386 -37.13 -8.73 17.49
C ILE A 386 -38.12 -9.44 18.40
N LYS A 387 -37.75 -10.64 18.84
CA LYS A 387 -38.45 -11.32 19.91
C LYS A 387 -38.03 -10.81 21.30
N GLU A 388 -38.78 -11.20 22.32
CA GLU A 388 -38.37 -11.00 23.70
C GLU A 388 -37.02 -11.70 23.98
N GLY A 389 -36.05 -10.99 24.56
CA GLY A 389 -34.68 -11.50 24.71
C GLY A 389 -33.83 -11.40 23.43
N GLY A 390 -34.36 -10.79 22.36
CA GLY A 390 -33.63 -10.55 21.12
C GLY A 390 -32.52 -9.52 21.26
N ARG A 391 -31.65 -9.45 20.25
CA ARG A 391 -30.42 -8.64 20.30
C ARG A 391 -30.32 -7.73 19.07
N VAL A 392 -30.17 -6.44 19.30
CA VAL A 392 -29.88 -5.46 18.25
C VAL A 392 -28.40 -5.14 18.29
N THR A 393 -27.69 -5.40 17.19
CA THR A 393 -26.31 -4.94 17.04
C THR A 393 -26.23 -3.89 15.94
N SER A 394 -25.56 -2.77 16.20
CA SER A 394 -25.42 -1.66 15.25
C SER A 394 -23.97 -1.23 15.08
N ILE A 395 -23.65 -0.74 13.89
CA ILE A 395 -22.34 -0.15 13.54
C ILE A 395 -22.45 1.35 13.24
N VAL A 396 -23.64 1.91 13.33
CA VAL A 396 -23.95 3.31 12.98
C VAL A 396 -24.86 4.01 13.98
N GLY A 397 -25.55 3.26 14.85
CA GLY A 397 -26.35 3.80 15.94
C GLY A 397 -25.51 4.40 17.07
N PRO A 398 -26.16 4.91 18.13
CA PRO A 398 -25.46 5.42 19.32
C PRO A 398 -24.57 4.34 19.95
N PRO A 399 -23.41 4.67 20.54
CA PRO A 399 -22.62 3.68 21.25
C PRO A 399 -23.40 3.12 22.45
N ASP A 400 -23.17 1.85 22.80
CA ASP A 400 -23.60 1.34 24.10
C ASP A 400 -22.59 1.76 25.19
N VAL A 401 -22.97 1.68 26.47
CA VAL A 401 -22.14 2.16 27.59
C VAL A 401 -20.75 1.52 27.63
N GLU A 402 -20.65 0.23 27.32
CA GLU A 402 -19.36 -0.48 27.32
C GLU A 402 -18.46 0.06 26.20
N THR A 403 -19.01 0.20 25.00
CA THR A 403 -18.26 0.71 23.84
C THR A 403 -17.93 2.20 23.96
N ALA A 404 -18.84 3.00 24.53
CA ALA A 404 -18.60 4.43 24.78
C ALA A 404 -17.40 4.66 25.71
N LYS A 405 -17.25 3.83 26.76
CA LYS A 405 -16.07 3.86 27.63
C LYS A 405 -14.78 3.50 26.88
N GLN A 406 -14.83 2.49 26.00
CA GLN A 406 -13.70 2.15 25.13
C GLN A 406 -13.31 3.30 24.18
N MET A 407 -14.29 4.14 23.81
CA MET A 407 -14.08 5.36 23.03
C MET A 407 -13.69 6.58 23.88
N GLY A 408 -13.45 6.42 25.20
CA GLY A 408 -13.06 7.51 26.10
C GLY A 408 -14.21 8.35 26.66
N MET A 409 -15.46 7.92 26.50
CA MET A 409 -16.65 8.61 26.99
C MET A 409 -17.12 8.04 28.34
N GLU A 410 -16.46 8.42 29.44
CA GLU A 410 -16.66 7.80 30.76
C GLU A 410 -18.08 7.97 31.35
N ASP A 411 -18.66 9.16 31.19
CA ASP A 411 -19.99 9.51 31.74
C ASP A 411 -21.14 9.29 30.74
N TYR A 412 -20.89 8.52 29.68
CA TYR A 412 -21.88 8.29 28.64
C TYR A 412 -23.07 7.48 29.15
N GLN A 413 -24.28 7.95 28.80
CA GLN A 413 -25.52 7.22 29.00
C GLN A 413 -26.19 6.94 27.66
N LEU A 414 -26.75 5.74 27.54
CA LEU A 414 -27.52 5.36 26.36
C LEU A 414 -28.76 6.28 26.23
N PRO A 415 -29.11 6.74 25.01
CA PRO A 415 -30.27 7.59 24.80
C PRO A 415 -31.55 7.01 25.41
N GLU A 416 -32.35 7.85 26.07
CA GLU A 416 -33.56 7.44 26.81
C GLU A 416 -34.51 6.57 25.96
N LYS A 417 -34.71 6.93 24.68
CA LYS A 417 -35.52 6.15 23.72
C LYS A 417 -34.98 4.72 23.56
N LEU A 418 -33.66 4.52 23.44
CA LEU A 418 -33.07 3.18 23.34
C LEU A 418 -33.12 2.42 24.67
N SER A 419 -32.83 3.11 25.79
CA SER A 419 -32.91 2.50 27.13
C SER A 419 -34.30 1.94 27.41
N LYS A 420 -35.34 2.72 27.12
CA LYS A 420 -36.74 2.31 27.26
C LYS A 420 -37.10 1.14 26.34
N LEU A 421 -36.72 1.17 25.06
CA LEU A 421 -37.01 0.08 24.12
C LEU A 421 -36.35 -1.23 24.52
N LYS A 422 -35.13 -1.20 25.06
CA LYS A 422 -34.45 -2.40 25.59
C LYS A 422 -35.23 -3.00 26.75
N GLU A 423 -35.68 -2.17 27.70
CA GLU A 423 -36.44 -2.63 28.86
C GLU A 423 -37.81 -3.19 28.46
N GLU A 424 -38.55 -2.49 27.60
CA GLU A 424 -39.89 -2.91 27.15
C GLU A 424 -39.89 -4.23 26.36
N ASN A 425 -38.81 -4.53 25.64
CA ASN A 425 -38.68 -5.75 24.83
C ASN A 425 -37.81 -6.83 25.49
N SER A 426 -37.35 -6.60 26.74
CA SER A 426 -36.36 -7.45 27.42
C SER A 426 -35.16 -7.77 26.51
N ALA A 427 -34.69 -6.78 25.75
CA ALA A 427 -33.75 -6.96 24.65
C ALA A 427 -32.39 -6.31 24.92
N GLU A 428 -31.37 -6.79 24.22
CA GLU A 428 -30.04 -6.19 24.27
C GLU A 428 -29.75 -5.28 23.08
N TYR A 429 -28.95 -4.25 23.33
CA TYR A 429 -28.39 -3.38 22.31
C TYR A 429 -26.88 -3.33 22.47
N LYS A 430 -26.16 -3.57 21.37
CA LYS A 430 -24.71 -3.53 21.34
C LYS A 430 -24.25 -2.73 20.13
N PHE A 431 -23.42 -1.72 20.36
CA PHE A 431 -22.71 -1.03 19.29
C PHE A 431 -21.37 -1.72 19.05
N THR A 432 -20.94 -1.76 17.78
CA THR A 432 -19.66 -2.37 17.40
C THR A 432 -18.73 -1.32 16.83
N TRP A 433 -17.72 -0.96 17.63
CA TRP A 433 -16.58 -0.17 17.19
C TRP A 433 -15.46 -1.10 16.72
N MET A 434 -15.39 -1.33 15.40
CA MET A 434 -14.52 -2.35 14.81
C MET A 434 -13.04 -2.12 15.14
N GLN A 435 -12.38 -3.18 15.61
CA GLN A 435 -10.95 -3.23 15.87
C GLN A 435 -10.20 -4.05 14.80
N PRO A 436 -9.00 -3.64 14.37
CA PRO A 436 -8.13 -4.51 13.57
C PRO A 436 -7.83 -5.82 14.29
N ASN A 437 -7.90 -6.95 13.60
CA ASN A 437 -7.67 -8.27 14.22
C ASN A 437 -7.12 -9.28 13.21
N ALA A 438 -5.85 -9.65 13.37
CA ALA A 438 -5.17 -10.60 12.47
C ALA A 438 -5.76 -12.02 12.52
N ALA A 439 -6.29 -12.46 13.67
CA ALA A 439 -6.88 -13.79 13.80
C ALA A 439 -8.20 -13.90 13.02
N GLN A 440 -9.05 -12.88 13.11
CA GLN A 440 -10.29 -12.79 12.32
C GLN A 440 -9.99 -12.62 10.82
N LEU A 441 -8.94 -11.87 10.45
CA LEU A 441 -8.48 -11.84 9.05
C LEU A 441 -8.06 -13.24 8.58
N LYS A 442 -7.38 -14.05 9.40
CA LYS A 442 -7.05 -15.44 9.05
C LYS A 442 -8.31 -16.32 8.90
N GLU A 443 -9.35 -16.12 9.70
CA GLU A 443 -10.65 -16.79 9.50
C GLU A 443 -11.29 -16.39 8.18
N ILE A 444 -11.35 -15.08 7.87
CA ILE A 444 -11.84 -14.57 6.59
C ILE A 444 -11.06 -15.18 5.43
N LYS A 445 -9.74 -15.27 5.56
CA LYS A 445 -8.89 -15.90 4.54
C LYS A 445 -9.31 -17.34 4.27
N ALA A 446 -9.46 -18.16 5.32
CA ALA A 446 -9.87 -19.55 5.19
C ALA A 446 -11.24 -19.67 4.51
N MET A 447 -12.22 -18.87 4.93
CA MET A 447 -13.57 -18.83 4.34
C MET A 447 -13.59 -18.41 2.86
N VAL A 448 -12.60 -17.63 2.41
CA VAL A 448 -12.47 -17.24 1.00
C VAL A 448 -11.75 -18.33 0.19
N GLU A 449 -10.76 -19.00 0.78
CA GLU A 449 -10.02 -20.09 0.15
C GLU A 449 -10.92 -21.33 -0.07
N ASP A 450 -11.79 -21.64 0.90
CA ASP A 450 -12.77 -22.74 0.79
C ASP A 450 -14.07 -22.35 0.04
N ARG A 451 -14.18 -21.08 -0.36
CA ARG A 451 -15.31 -20.49 -1.11
C ARG A 451 -16.62 -20.36 -0.34
N THR A 452 -16.59 -20.45 0.99
CA THR A 452 -17.72 -20.10 1.87
C THR A 452 -18.12 -18.64 1.70
N ILE A 453 -17.14 -17.75 1.51
CA ILE A 453 -17.34 -16.32 1.26
C ILE A 453 -16.71 -15.93 -0.07
N ARG A 454 -17.47 -15.17 -0.88
CA ARG A 454 -16.96 -14.49 -2.08
C ARG A 454 -16.94 -12.96 -1.89
N PRO A 455 -15.84 -12.29 -2.25
CA PRO A 455 -15.79 -10.83 -2.33
C PRO A 455 -16.76 -10.29 -3.40
N ILE A 456 -17.53 -9.25 -3.07
CA ILE A 456 -18.44 -8.56 -4.00
C ILE A 456 -17.86 -7.17 -4.30
N ILE A 457 -17.31 -7.03 -5.51
CA ILE A 457 -16.80 -5.77 -6.03
C ILE A 457 -17.85 -5.17 -6.95
N ASP A 458 -18.07 -3.87 -6.79
CA ASP A 458 -18.90 -3.08 -7.67
C ASP A 458 -18.07 -2.47 -8.82
N LEU A 459 -17.20 -1.53 -8.47
CA LEU A 459 -16.35 -0.81 -9.40
C LEU A 459 -14.91 -0.75 -8.89
N VAL A 460 -13.98 -0.79 -9.83
CA VAL A 460 -12.55 -0.57 -9.61
C VAL A 460 -12.15 0.69 -10.38
N TYR A 461 -11.61 1.67 -9.68
CA TYR A 461 -11.10 2.91 -10.23
C TYR A 461 -9.57 2.90 -10.25
N PRO A 462 -8.91 3.49 -11.26
CA PRO A 462 -7.47 3.71 -11.21
C PRO A 462 -7.13 4.74 -10.13
N PHE A 463 -5.89 4.69 -9.61
CA PHE A 463 -5.43 5.57 -8.52
C PHE A 463 -5.72 7.05 -8.79
N GLY A 464 -5.47 7.55 -9.99
CA GLY A 464 -5.72 8.96 -10.35
C GLY A 464 -7.20 9.40 -10.28
N ASP A 465 -8.14 8.46 -10.27
CA ASP A 465 -9.59 8.71 -10.17
C ASP A 465 -10.15 8.46 -8.76
N ALA A 466 -9.30 8.31 -7.74
CA ALA A 466 -9.74 8.01 -6.38
C ALA A 466 -10.76 9.01 -5.80
N VAL A 467 -10.67 10.31 -6.14
CA VAL A 467 -11.68 11.31 -5.73
C VAL A 467 -13.06 10.97 -6.31
N LYS A 468 -13.14 10.61 -7.59
CA LYS A 468 -14.40 10.19 -8.24
C LYS A 468 -14.95 8.90 -7.62
N ALA A 469 -14.06 7.98 -7.22
CA ALA A 469 -14.45 6.76 -6.52
C ALA A 469 -15.11 7.07 -5.17
N PHE A 470 -14.59 8.04 -4.41
CA PHE A 470 -15.24 8.52 -3.19
C PHE A 470 -16.57 9.23 -3.44
N GLU A 471 -16.67 10.06 -4.47
CA GLU A 471 -17.94 10.70 -4.86
C GLU A 471 -19.00 9.67 -5.21
N TYR A 472 -18.64 8.66 -6.01
CA TYR A 472 -19.53 7.55 -6.35
C TYR A 472 -19.99 6.81 -5.10
N LEU A 473 -19.06 6.44 -4.21
CA LEU A 473 -19.39 5.77 -2.96
C LEU A 473 -20.34 6.60 -2.09
N ALA A 474 -20.12 7.92 -2.02
CA ALA A 474 -20.94 8.85 -1.24
C ALA A 474 -22.39 8.98 -1.77
N THR A 475 -22.68 8.55 -3.00
CA THR A 475 -24.06 8.48 -3.51
C THR A 475 -24.90 7.39 -2.83
N GLY A 476 -24.26 6.45 -2.12
CA GLY A 476 -24.93 5.31 -1.48
C GLY A 476 -25.46 4.25 -2.47
N ARG A 477 -25.07 4.33 -3.75
CA ARG A 477 -25.57 3.42 -4.81
C ARG A 477 -24.70 2.19 -5.05
N ALA A 478 -23.58 2.07 -4.33
CA ALA A 478 -22.63 1.00 -4.54
C ALA A 478 -23.24 -0.39 -4.26
N GLN A 479 -22.99 -1.34 -5.16
CA GLN A 479 -23.41 -2.74 -5.05
C GLN A 479 -22.23 -3.61 -4.61
N GLY A 480 -21.92 -3.58 -3.30
CA GLY A 480 -20.75 -4.22 -2.72
C GLY A 480 -19.66 -3.19 -2.40
N LYS A 481 -18.44 -3.45 -2.89
CA LYS A 481 -17.24 -2.66 -2.54
C LYS A 481 -16.68 -1.88 -3.73
N VAL A 482 -16.34 -0.61 -3.49
CA VAL A 482 -15.64 0.27 -4.42
C VAL A 482 -14.15 0.23 -4.12
N ILE A 483 -13.34 0.01 -5.14
CA ILE A 483 -11.90 -0.22 -5.02
C ILE A 483 -11.13 0.86 -5.79
N VAL A 484 -9.98 1.24 -5.28
CA VAL A 484 -8.95 2.00 -5.98
C VAL A 484 -7.77 1.06 -6.25
N SER A 485 -7.41 0.86 -7.51
CA SER A 485 -6.24 0.07 -7.93
C SER A 485 -5.02 0.96 -8.11
N LEU A 486 -3.88 0.50 -7.60
CA LEU A 486 -2.60 1.19 -7.68
C LEU A 486 -1.63 0.50 -8.65
N ALA A 487 -2.12 -0.34 -9.56
CA ALA A 487 -1.25 -1.05 -10.52
C ALA A 487 -0.38 -0.08 -11.35
N GLU A 488 -0.95 1.02 -11.83
CA GLU A 488 -0.28 2.01 -12.71
C GLU A 488 0.82 2.83 -12.00
N THR A 489 0.82 2.89 -10.66
CA THR A 489 1.78 3.71 -9.92
C THR A 489 3.18 3.07 -9.89
N PHE A 490 3.26 1.73 -9.99
CA PHE A 490 4.52 1.00 -9.96
C PHE A 490 5.08 0.66 -11.35
N GLU A 491 4.33 0.88 -12.43
CA GLU A 491 4.81 0.61 -13.80
C GLU A 491 5.80 1.68 -14.31
N ASN A 492 5.92 2.81 -13.61
CA ASN A 492 6.75 3.96 -14.00
C ASN A 492 7.87 4.30 -13.00
N GLN A 493 8.10 3.45 -11.99
CA GLN A 493 9.19 3.58 -11.00
C GLN A 493 10.22 2.48 -11.22
#